data_AF-A0A965HMW7-F1
#
_entry.id   AF-A0A965HMW7-F1
#
_cell.length_a   1.000
_cell.length_b   1.000
_cell.length_c   1.000
_cell.angle_alpha   90.00
_cell.angle_beta   90.00
_cell.angle_gamma   90.00
#
_symmetry.space_group_name_H-M   'P 1'
#
loop_
_entity.id
_entity.type
_entity.pdbx_description
1 polymer ?
#
loop_
_entity_poly.entity_id
_entity_poly.type
_entity_poly.pdbx_seq_one_letter_code
_entity_poly.pdbx_strand_id
1 'polypeptide(L)'
;RGKGKQVMLAGIVLLLGSQVALGMAGAGALGTVIGGLLAYFVAFNILEAQLPSMISRFAPAGARGSASGLYATLQFVGTFLGGAIGGWLYQHHGSFAVFAFCTVVTTIWLIAALGMPDAPPRAVPEPRPATA
;
A
#
# COMPACT_ATOMS: atom_id res chain seq x y z
N ARG A 1 15.00 -3.03 16.35
CA ARG A 1 15.45 -1.99 15.38
C ARG A 1 14.45 -1.90 14.23
N GLY A 2 14.06 -0.68 13.84
CA GLY A 2 12.87 -0.39 13.03
C GLY A 2 12.93 -0.85 11.56
N LYS A 3 12.59 -2.11 11.28
CA LYS A 3 12.48 -2.62 9.90
C LYS A 3 11.18 -2.22 9.18
N GLY A 4 10.28 -1.47 9.84
CA GLY A 4 8.96 -1.14 9.28
C GLY A 4 9.01 -0.39 7.95
N LYS A 5 9.87 0.64 7.85
CA LYS A 5 10.10 1.37 6.59
C LYS A 5 10.64 0.44 5.50
N GLN A 6 11.59 -0.43 5.83
CA GLN A 6 12.18 -1.37 4.87
C GLN A 6 11.15 -2.38 4.34
N VAL A 7 10.30 -2.92 5.22
CA VAL A 7 9.23 -3.84 4.82
C VAL A 7 8.20 -3.13 3.93
N MET A 8 7.84 -1.89 4.25
CA MET A 8 6.95 -1.09 3.41
C MET A 8 7.56 -0.84 2.02
N LEU A 9 8.82 -0.38 1.96
CA LEU A 9 9.51 -0.15 0.67
C LEU A 9 9.63 -1.43 -0.16
N ALA A 10 10.00 -2.56 0.48
CA ALA A 10 10.05 -3.85 -0.20
C ALA A 10 8.67 -4.28 -0.72
N GLY A 11 7.61 -4.04 0.06
CA GLY A 11 6.23 -4.27 -0.36
C GLY A 11 5.84 -3.41 -1.56
N ILE A 12 6.18 -2.12 -1.58
CA ILE A 12 5.89 -1.22 -2.70
C ILE A 12 6.66 -1.64 -3.96
N VAL A 13 7.93 -2.03 -3.84
CA VAL A 13 8.73 -2.54 -4.96
C VAL A 13 8.16 -3.85 -5.50
N LEU A 14 7.76 -4.77 -4.62
CA LEU A 14 7.11 -6.01 -5.04
C LEU A 14 5.77 -5.75 -5.73
N LEU A 15 4.98 -4.81 -5.20
CA LEU A 15 3.73 -4.37 -5.81
C LEU A 15 4.00 -3.83 -7.22
N LEU A 16 4.95 -2.91 -7.37
CA LEU A 16 5.36 -2.31 -8.64
C LEU A 16 5.84 -3.36 -9.65
N GLY A 17 6.67 -4.31 -9.22
CA GLY A 17 7.15 -5.39 -10.08
C GLY A 17 6.00 -6.29 -10.56
N SER A 18 5.05 -6.62 -9.68
CA SER A 18 3.93 -7.50 -9.99
C SER A 18 3.00 -6.92 -11.07
N GLN A 19 2.67 -5.63 -10.98
CA GLN A 19 1.83 -4.94 -11.95
C GLN A 19 2.53 -4.69 -13.29
N VAL A 20 3.85 -4.45 -13.30
CA VAL A 20 4.63 -4.38 -14.54
C VAL A 20 4.65 -5.74 -15.23
N ALA A 21 4.88 -6.82 -14.48
CA ALA A 21 4.84 -8.18 -15.02
C ALA A 21 3.46 -8.54 -15.59
N LEU A 22 2.38 -8.16 -14.89
CA LEU A 22 1.01 -8.37 -15.37
C LEU A 22 0.67 -7.52 -16.59
N GLY A 23 1.13 -6.27 -16.64
CA GLY A 23 0.92 -5.38 -17.79
C GLY A 23 1.64 -5.86 -19.06
N MET A 24 2.81 -6.50 -18.90
CA MET A 24 3.58 -7.06 -20.03
C MET A 24 3.18 -8.51 -20.37
N ALA A 25 2.24 -9.12 -19.64
CA ALA A 25 1.83 -10.50 -19.89
C ALA A 25 1.10 -10.59 -21.24
N GLY A 26 1.75 -11.21 -22.23
CA GLY A 26 1.15 -11.50 -23.53
C GLY A 26 0.09 -12.60 -23.47
N ALA A 27 -0.63 -12.78 -24.57
CA ALA A 27 -1.60 -13.86 -24.72
C ALA A 27 -0.93 -15.23 -24.51
N GLY A 28 -1.48 -16.05 -23.61
CA GLY A 28 -0.94 -17.38 -23.29
C GLY A 28 0.06 -17.43 -22.13
N ALA A 29 0.47 -16.30 -21.54
CA ALA A 29 1.42 -16.24 -20.43
C ALA A 29 0.78 -16.54 -19.06
N LEU A 30 0.05 -17.66 -18.93
CA LEU A 30 -0.69 -18.02 -17.71
C LEU A 30 0.21 -18.08 -16.47
N GLY A 31 1.44 -18.61 -16.59
CA GLY A 31 2.39 -18.65 -15.49
C GLY A 31 2.75 -17.26 -14.95
N THR A 32 2.96 -16.29 -15.85
CA THR A 32 3.23 -14.89 -15.49
C THR A 32 2.03 -14.24 -14.84
N VAL A 33 0.81 -14.52 -15.34
CA VAL A 33 -0.43 -14.00 -14.76
C VAL A 33 -0.62 -14.53 -13.33
N ILE A 34 -0.49 -15.85 -13.13
CA ILE A 34 -0.64 -16.48 -11.81
C ILE A 34 0.44 -15.97 -10.85
N GLY A 35 1.71 -16.00 -11.26
CA GLY A 35 2.82 -15.52 -10.43
C GLY A 35 2.72 -14.03 -10.11
N GLY A 36 2.33 -13.22 -11.08
CA GLY A 36 2.11 -11.79 -10.91
C GLY A 36 0.97 -11.47 -9.95
N LEU A 37 -0.17 -12.17 -10.07
CA LEU A 37 -1.29 -12.03 -9.14
C LEU A 37 -0.91 -12.46 -7.72
N LEU A 38 -0.20 -13.58 -7.55
CA LEU A 38 0.28 -14.01 -6.23
C LEU A 38 1.21 -12.97 -5.62
N ALA A 39 2.17 -12.45 -6.38
CA ALA A 39 3.08 -11.40 -5.93
C ALA A 39 2.31 -10.12 -5.55
N TYR A 40 1.32 -9.73 -6.35
CA TYR A 40 0.43 -8.60 -6.07
C TYR A 40 -0.31 -8.79 -4.74
N PHE A 41 -0.93 -9.96 -4.53
CA PHE A 41 -1.65 -10.27 -3.29
C PHE A 41 -0.73 -10.26 -2.07
N VAL A 42 0.46 -10.84 -2.17
CA VAL A 42 1.45 -10.82 -1.08
C VAL A 42 1.84 -9.38 -0.74
N ALA A 43 2.20 -8.57 -1.75
CA ALA A 43 2.55 -7.18 -1.56
C ALA A 43 1.40 -6.37 -0.93
N PHE A 44 0.19 -6.52 -1.47
CA PHE A 44 -1.01 -5.84 -0.99
C PHE A 44 -1.31 -6.19 0.47
N ASN A 45 -1.33 -7.48 0.84
CA ASN A 45 -1.60 -7.91 2.22
C ASN A 45 -0.55 -7.40 3.21
N ILE A 46 0.73 -7.39 2.82
CA ILE A 46 1.80 -6.83 3.64
C ILE A 46 1.54 -5.33 3.85
N LEU A 47 1.30 -4.58 2.79
CA LEU A 47 1.11 -3.13 2.84
C LEU A 47 -0.17 -2.75 3.61
N GLU A 48 -1.27 -3.45 3.37
CA GLU A 48 -2.55 -3.25 4.04
C GLU A 48 -2.45 -3.47 5.55
N ALA A 49 -1.67 -4.46 5.99
CA ALA A 49 -1.41 -4.67 7.42
C ALA A 49 -0.48 -3.59 8.02
N GLN A 50 0.47 -3.04 7.25
CA GLN A 50 1.43 -2.05 7.74
C GLN A 50 0.87 -0.62 7.80
N LEU A 51 0.03 -0.22 6.84
CA LEU A 51 -0.47 1.16 6.73
C LEU A 51 -1.23 1.66 7.97
N PRO A 52 -2.24 0.93 8.50
CA PRO A 52 -2.96 1.35 9.71
C PRO A 52 -2.04 1.43 10.93
N SER A 53 -1.10 0.48 11.03
CA SER A 53 -0.09 0.44 12.09
C SER A 53 0.81 1.68 12.07
N MET A 54 1.27 2.10 10.88
CA MET A 54 2.09 3.31 10.73
C MET A 54 1.29 4.58 11.03
N ILE A 55 0.07 4.69 10.50
CA ILE A 55 -0.80 5.85 10.73
C ILE A 55 -1.07 6.06 12.23
N SER A 56 -1.36 4.98 12.96
CA SER A 56 -1.58 5.06 14.41
C SER A 56 -0.34 5.46 15.22
N ARG A 57 0.87 5.18 14.70
CA ARG A 57 2.16 5.54 15.34
C ARG A 57 2.56 6.99 15.09
N PHE A 58 2.21 7.55 13.94
CA PHE A 58 2.46 8.96 13.63
C PHE A 58 1.35 9.88 14.18
N ALA A 59 0.17 9.34 14.50
CA ALA A 59 -0.92 10.10 15.09
C ALA A 59 -0.62 10.48 16.57
N PRO A 60 -0.94 11.72 17.00
CA PRO A 60 -0.94 12.11 18.41
C PRO A 60 -1.82 11.17 19.26
N ALA A 61 -1.46 10.96 20.53
CA ALA A 61 -2.14 10.00 21.41
C ALA A 61 -3.67 10.19 21.47
N GLY A 62 -4.16 11.44 21.47
CA GLY A 62 -5.59 11.78 21.50
C GLY A 62 -6.30 11.76 20.13
N ALA A 63 -5.56 11.65 19.02
CA ALA A 63 -6.11 11.74 17.66
C ALA A 63 -6.03 10.42 16.87
N ARG A 64 -5.66 9.31 17.52
CA ARG A 64 -5.51 7.99 16.87
C ARG A 64 -6.81 7.52 16.21
N GLY A 65 -7.96 7.70 16.87
CA GLY A 65 -9.28 7.35 16.33
C GLY A 65 -9.65 8.16 15.09
N SER A 66 -9.39 9.48 15.11
CA SER A 66 -9.60 10.35 13.95
C SER A 66 -8.68 9.98 12.79
N ALA A 67 -7.42 9.66 13.06
CA ALA A 67 -6.46 9.20 12.05
C ALA A 67 -6.89 7.88 11.40
N SER A 68 -7.39 6.92 12.18
CA SER A 68 -7.95 5.67 11.63
C SER A 68 -9.23 5.91 10.82
N GLY A 69 -10.09 6.83 11.24
CA GLY A 69 -11.30 7.21 10.49
C GLY A 69 -10.97 7.89 9.15
N LEU A 70 -9.99 8.79 9.14
CA LEU A 70 -9.50 9.43 7.92
C LEU A 70 -8.90 8.39 6.96
N TYR A 71 -8.12 7.44 7.46
CA TYR A 71 -7.59 6.34 6.65
C TYR A 71 -8.71 5.54 5.97
N ALA A 72 -9.72 5.11 6.72
CA ALA A 72 -10.84 4.36 6.15
C ALA A 72 -11.61 5.17 5.10
N THR A 73 -11.82 6.47 5.34
CA THR A 73 -12.48 7.37 4.38
C THR A 73 -11.67 7.48 3.10
N LEU A 74 -10.36 7.70 3.19
CA LEU A 74 -9.45 7.73 2.05
C LEU A 74 -9.40 6.39 1.31
N GLN A 75 -9.52 5.27 2.02
CA GLN A 75 -9.57 3.94 1.42
C GLN A 75 -10.83 3.75 0.57
N PHE A 76 -12.00 4.17 1.07
CA PHE A 76 -13.24 4.14 0.28
C PHE A 76 -13.18 5.08 -0.92
N VAL A 77 -12.70 6.32 -0.74
CA VAL A 77 -12.51 7.29 -1.83
C VAL A 77 -11.54 6.74 -2.89
N GLY A 78 -10.40 6.19 -2.45
CA GLY A 78 -9.40 5.59 -3.33
C GLY A 78 -9.94 4.38 -4.08
N THR A 79 -10.72 3.52 -3.43
CA THR A 79 -11.35 2.35 -4.07
C THR A 79 -12.36 2.79 -5.13
N PHE A 80 -13.18 3.80 -4.82
CA PHE A 80 -14.15 4.35 -5.76
C PHE A 80 -13.47 5.00 -6.97
N LEU A 81 -12.52 5.91 -6.75
CA LEU A 81 -11.79 6.57 -7.83
C LEU A 81 -10.96 5.59 -8.66
N GLY A 82 -10.29 4.65 -8.00
CA GLY A 82 -9.53 3.59 -8.66
C GLY A 82 -10.42 2.70 -9.54
N GLY A 83 -11.61 2.33 -9.05
CA GLY A 83 -12.60 1.58 -9.82
C GLY A 83 -13.15 2.38 -11.01
N ALA A 84 -13.51 3.65 -10.81
CA ALA A 84 -14.05 4.50 -11.86
C ALA A 84 -13.02 4.79 -12.96
N ILE A 85 -11.81 5.24 -12.59
CA ILE A 85 -10.73 5.53 -13.53
C ILE A 85 -10.23 4.25 -14.21
N GLY A 86 -10.06 3.17 -13.44
CA GLY A 86 -9.62 1.88 -13.95
C GLY A 86 -10.63 1.27 -14.94
N GLY A 87 -11.93 1.36 -14.63
CA GLY A 87 -13.00 0.92 -15.53
C GLY A 87 -13.03 1.72 -16.83
N TRP A 88 -12.92 3.05 -16.74
CA TRP A 88 -12.85 3.92 -17.92
C TRP A 88 -11.61 3.63 -18.77
N LEU A 89 -10.43 3.49 -18.16
CA LEU A 89 -9.19 3.13 -18.86
C LEU A 89 -9.31 1.78 -19.55
N TYR A 90 -9.86 0.77 -18.86
CA TYR A 90 -10.05 -0.56 -19.42
C TYR A 90 -10.96 -0.55 -20.65
N GLN A 91 -12.08 0.18 -20.59
CA GLN A 91 -13.03 0.26 -21.68
C GLN A 91 -12.46 0.92 -22.95
N HIS A 92 -11.65 1.96 -22.79
CA HIS A 92 -11.15 2.75 -23.93
C HIS A 92 -9.76 2.34 -24.42
N HIS A 93 -8.91 1.81 -23.54
CA HIS A 93 -7.49 1.56 -23.80
C HIS A 93 -7.02 0.16 -23.39
N GLY A 94 -7.92 -0.68 -22.88
CA GLY A 94 -7.64 -2.07 -22.50
C GLY A 94 -6.90 -2.25 -21.17
N SER A 95 -6.54 -3.50 -20.86
CA SER A 95 -5.88 -3.88 -19.60
C SER A 95 -4.51 -3.23 -19.41
N PHE A 96 -3.75 -3.08 -20.49
CA PHE A 96 -2.41 -2.48 -20.44
C PHE A 96 -2.46 -1.07 -19.84
N ALA A 97 -3.42 -0.24 -20.25
CA ALA A 97 -3.57 1.11 -19.75
C ALA A 97 -3.87 1.17 -18.24
N VAL A 98 -4.63 0.20 -17.73
CA VAL A 98 -4.91 0.07 -16.29
C VAL A 98 -3.61 -0.24 -15.53
N PHE A 99 -2.84 -1.24 -15.98
CA PHE A 99 -1.56 -1.58 -15.34
C PHE A 99 -0.53 -0.45 -15.45
N ALA A 100 -0.48 0.25 -16.59
CA ALA A 100 0.39 1.41 -16.78
C ALA A 100 0.03 2.55 -15.83
N PHE A 101 -1.27 2.88 -15.70
CA PHE A 101 -1.75 3.88 -14.76
C PHE A 101 -1.40 3.51 -13.31
N CYS A 102 -1.69 2.29 -12.89
CA CYS A 102 -1.29 1.80 -11.58
C CYS A 102 0.24 1.91 -11.39
N THR A 103 1.04 1.68 -12.43
CA THR A 103 2.52 1.70 -12.35
C THR A 103 3.02 3.10 -12.08
N VAL A 104 2.43 4.11 -12.74
CA VAL A 104 2.72 5.51 -12.46
C VAL A 104 2.33 5.85 -11.03
N VAL A 105 1.12 5.50 -10.57
CA VAL A 105 0.66 5.80 -9.21
C VAL A 105 1.53 5.14 -8.14
N THR A 106 1.85 3.85 -8.28
CA THR A 106 2.74 3.12 -7.37
C THR A 106 4.16 3.70 -7.38
N THR A 107 4.66 4.16 -8.53
CA THR A 107 5.98 4.81 -8.63
C THR A 107 6.01 6.14 -7.89
N ILE A 108 4.97 6.97 -8.05
CA ILE A 108 4.82 8.22 -7.29
C ILE A 108 4.81 7.93 -5.79
N TRP A 109 4.07 6.89 -5.37
CA TRP A 109 4.04 6.47 -3.97
C TRP A 109 5.40 5.98 -3.48
N LEU A 110 6.15 5.21 -4.28
CA LEU A 110 7.49 4.75 -3.94
C LEU A 110 8.43 5.94 -3.70
N ILE A 111 8.41 6.94 -4.59
CA ILE A 111 9.21 8.16 -4.45
C ILE A 111 8.86 8.90 -3.15
N ALA A 112 7.57 9.08 -2.87
CA ALA A 112 7.12 9.69 -1.62
C ALA A 112 7.55 8.88 -0.37
N ALA A 113 7.47 7.56 -0.44
CA ALA A 113 7.83 6.65 0.65
C ALA A 113 9.34 6.66 0.96
N LEU A 114 10.20 6.91 -0.03
CA LEU A 114 11.64 7.05 0.18
C LEU A 114 11.96 8.23 1.12
N GLY A 115 11.22 9.33 0.99
CA GLY A 115 11.36 10.53 1.81
C GLY A 115 10.78 10.45 3.22
N MET A 116 10.05 9.37 3.58
CA MET A 116 9.45 9.24 4.91
C MET A 116 10.50 8.98 6.00
N PRO A 117 10.42 9.66 7.16
CA PRO A 117 11.27 9.34 8.30
C PRO A 117 10.94 7.95 8.87
N ASP A 118 11.92 7.33 9.54
CA ASP A 118 11.68 6.06 10.21
C ASP A 118 10.60 6.21 11.28
N ALA A 119 9.65 5.28 11.30
CA ALA A 119 8.54 5.36 12.25
C ALA A 119 9.08 5.30 13.70
N PRO A 120 8.65 6.23 14.59
CA PRO A 120 9.16 6.32 15.96
C PRO A 120 8.99 4.99 16.71
N PRO A 121 9.95 4.54 17.54
CA PRO A 121 9.84 3.30 18.30
C PRO A 121 8.49 3.19 19.00
N ARG A 122 7.90 1.99 19.05
CA ARG A 122 6.65 1.76 19.78
C ARG A 122 6.87 2.23 21.22
N ALA A 123 6.11 3.23 21.67
CA ALA A 123 6.17 3.68 23.05
C ALA A 123 5.93 2.47 23.96
N VAL A 124 6.90 2.15 24.81
CA VAL A 124 6.73 1.14 25.85
C VAL A 124 5.70 1.71 26.81
N PRO A 125 4.59 1.01 27.12
CA PRO A 125 3.67 1.47 28.15
C PRO A 125 4.47 1.68 29.44
N GLU A 126 4.44 2.88 30.01
CA GLU A 126 4.99 3.06 31.35
C GLU A 126 4.32 2.06 32.30
N PRO A 127 5.08 1.41 33.20
CA PRO A 127 4.49 0.60 34.24
C PRO A 127 3.44 1.46 34.96
N ARG A 128 2.17 1.03 34.96
CA ARG A 128 1.15 1.70 35.76
C ARG A 128 1.70 1.80 37.19
N PRO A 129 1.70 2.98 37.82
CA PRO A 129 2.12 3.08 39.21
C PRO A 129 1.30 2.07 39.99
N ALA A 130 1.99 1.21 40.75
CA ALA A 130 1.34 0.28 41.65
C ALA A 130 0.49 1.13 42.58
N THR A 131 -0.82 1.09 42.38
CA THR A 131 -1.77 1.68 43.31
C THR A 131 -1.56 0.96 44.63
N ALA A 132 -0.90 1.64 45.56
CA ALA A 132 -0.77 1.24 46.95
C ALA A 132 -2.10 1.46 47.69
#